data_AF-A0A6F8Y1R4-F1
#
_entry.id   AF-A0A6F8Y1R4-F1
#
_cell.length_a   1.000
_cell.length_b   1.000
_cell.length_c   1.000
_cell.angle_alpha   90.00
_cell.angle_beta   90.00
_cell.angle_gamma   90.00
#
_symmetry.space_group_name_H-M   'P 1'
#
loop_
_entity.id
_entity.type
_entity.pdbx_description
1 polymer ?
#
loop_
_entity_poly.entity_id
_entity_poly.type
_entity_poly.pdbx_seq_one_letter_code
_entity_poly.pdbx_strand_id
1 'polypeptide(L)'
;MLGDHDRLIERGVEHPAPRDNVIFELGLFMGRIGPSRTFFLYDAARAPKRPTDVIGVTGLSYRQRDPGSIHAGDLATTAGKIKRRARELGPVRRPTARPSVYWCAPHANVQRNRDAATILSQRGISLMLPHDLVQRSLGPEARDDPAAVRQVCLDGIRR
;
A
#
# COMPACT_ATOMS: atom_id res chain seq x y z
N MET A 1 -16.49 -7.69 -14.10
CA MET A 1 -16.40 -6.30 -14.59
C MET A 1 -15.12 -5.69 -14.05
N LEU A 2 -14.08 -5.60 -14.88
CA LEU A 2 -12.86 -4.86 -14.60
C LEU A 2 -13.15 -3.39 -14.98
N GLY A 3 -12.98 -2.46 -14.04
CA GLY A 3 -13.26 -1.03 -14.29
C GLY A 3 -12.11 -0.37 -15.06
N ASP A 4 -12.41 0.74 -15.72
CA ASP A 4 -11.55 1.52 -16.64
C ASP A 4 -10.19 2.02 -16.07
N HIS A 5 -9.82 1.67 -14.84
CA HIS A 5 -8.59 2.11 -14.17
C HIS A 5 -7.47 1.06 -14.15
N ASP A 6 -7.66 -0.09 -14.83
CA ASP A 6 -6.73 -1.24 -14.79
C ASP A 6 -5.64 -1.20 -15.89
N ARG A 7 -5.41 -0.06 -16.57
CA ARG A 7 -4.51 0.05 -17.74
C ARG A 7 -3.42 1.09 -17.55
N LEU A 8 -2.16 0.68 -17.67
CA LEU A 8 -1.01 1.56 -17.86
C LEU A 8 -0.66 1.61 -19.35
N ILE A 9 -0.64 2.80 -19.96
CA ILE A 9 -0.16 2.98 -21.33
C ILE A 9 1.28 3.48 -21.25
N GLU A 10 2.23 2.66 -21.70
CA GLU A 10 3.62 3.08 -21.87
C GLU A 10 4.08 2.86 -23.30
N ARG A 11 4.56 3.92 -23.96
CA ARG A 11 5.03 3.87 -25.36
C ARG A 11 4.06 3.16 -26.31
N GLY A 12 2.76 3.33 -26.09
CA GLY A 12 1.69 2.73 -26.90
C GLY A 12 1.33 1.28 -26.57
N VAL A 13 1.92 0.68 -25.53
CA VAL A 13 1.60 -0.69 -25.07
C VAL A 13 0.78 -0.63 -23.78
N GLU A 14 -0.36 -1.31 -23.76
CA GLU A 14 -1.20 -1.45 -22.56
C GLU A 14 -0.66 -2.56 -21.65
N HIS A 15 -0.44 -2.21 -20.39
CA HIS A 15 -0.08 -3.14 -19.32
C HIS A 15 -1.16 -3.16 -18.24
N PRO A 16 -1.45 -4.33 -17.64
CA PRO A 16 -2.31 -4.39 -16.48
C PRO A 16 -1.66 -3.65 -15.30
N ALA A 17 -2.38 -2.66 -14.78
CA ALA A 17 -1.97 -1.83 -13.65
C ALA A 17 -2.55 -2.41 -12.35
N PRO A 18 -1.78 -2.46 -11.24
CA PRO A 18 -2.38 -2.69 -9.94
C PRO A 18 -3.29 -1.50 -9.58
N ARG A 19 -4.51 -1.78 -9.10
CA ARG A 19 -5.43 -0.75 -8.60
C ARG A 19 -4.85 -0.03 -7.39
N ASP A 20 -5.23 1.24 -7.21
CA ASP A 20 -4.84 2.05 -6.06
C ASP A 20 -5.15 1.37 -4.71
N ASN A 21 -6.32 0.70 -4.60
CA ASN A 21 -6.69 -0.04 -3.38
C ASN A 21 -5.71 -1.19 -3.07
N VAL A 22 -5.21 -1.88 -4.09
CA VAL A 22 -4.26 -2.99 -3.91
C VAL A 22 -2.93 -2.46 -3.40
N ILE A 23 -2.46 -1.34 -3.93
CA ILE A 23 -1.21 -0.70 -3.46
C ILE A 23 -1.38 -0.18 -2.03
N PHE A 24 -2.53 0.42 -1.70
CA PHE A 24 -2.82 0.87 -0.34
C PHE A 24 -2.85 -0.28 0.67
N GLU A 25 -3.59 -1.35 0.38
CA GLU A 25 -3.66 -2.55 1.22
C GLU A 25 -2.28 -3.19 1.39
N LEU A 26 -1.49 -3.26 0.33
CA LEU A 26 -0.12 -3.76 0.37
C LEU A 26 0.73 -2.92 1.34
N GLY A 27 0.64 -1.60 1.25
CA GLY A 27 1.27 -0.65 2.17
C GLY A 27 0.87 -0.89 3.63
N LEU A 28 -0.43 -1.02 3.89
CA LEU A 28 -0.96 -1.30 5.24
C LEU A 28 -0.44 -2.64 5.79
N PHE A 29 -0.42 -3.69 4.98
CA PHE A 29 0.10 -4.99 5.40
C PHE A 29 1.60 -4.92 5.68
N MET A 30 2.39 -4.28 4.82
CA MET A 30 3.82 -4.06 5.07
C MET A 30 4.06 -3.33 6.39
N GLY A 31 3.32 -2.27 6.69
CA GLY A 31 3.44 -1.57 7.98
C GLY A 31 3.03 -2.43 9.18
N ARG A 32 2.04 -3.32 8.99
CA ARG A 32 1.45 -4.08 10.10
C ARG A 32 2.12 -5.42 10.41
N ILE A 33 2.58 -6.13 9.39
CA ILE A 33 3.18 -7.47 9.52
C ILE A 33 4.62 -7.54 8.96
N GLY A 34 5.11 -6.44 8.39
CA GLY A 34 6.45 -6.33 7.83
C GLY A 34 6.52 -6.79 6.37
N PRO A 35 7.43 -6.23 5.56
CA PRO A 35 7.56 -6.57 4.13
C PRO A 35 7.93 -8.04 3.90
N SER A 36 8.63 -8.68 4.84
CA SER A 36 8.96 -10.11 4.78
C SER A 36 7.76 -11.06 4.93
N ARG A 37 6.60 -10.55 5.36
CA ARG A 37 5.35 -11.31 5.57
C ARG A 37 4.23 -10.88 4.62
N THR A 38 4.48 -9.87 3.80
CA THR A 38 3.51 -9.33 2.85
C THR A 38 3.85 -9.83 1.44
N PHE A 39 2.85 -10.37 0.76
CA PHE A 39 2.99 -10.95 -0.58
C PHE A 39 1.92 -10.34 -1.47
N PHE A 40 2.26 -10.11 -2.74
CA PHE A 40 1.27 -9.88 -3.78
C PHE A 40 1.30 -11.04 -4.75
N LEU A 41 0.12 -11.45 -5.21
CA LEU A 41 -0.02 -12.56 -6.14
C LEU A 41 -0.38 -12.05 -7.53
N TYR A 42 0.16 -12.71 -8.55
CA TYR A 42 -0.14 -12.38 -9.94
C TYR A 42 -0.15 -13.61 -10.83
N ASP A 43 -0.88 -13.55 -11.93
CA ASP A 43 -0.85 -14.60 -12.94
C ASP A 43 0.48 -14.49 -13.72
N ALA A 44 1.23 -15.59 -13.78
CA ALA A 44 2.48 -15.70 -14.53
C ALA A 44 2.30 -15.39 -16.03
N ALA A 45 1.13 -15.69 -16.60
CA ALA A 45 0.82 -15.40 -18.00
C ALA A 45 0.47 -13.92 -18.24
N ARG A 46 0.12 -13.18 -17.18
CA ARG A 46 -0.28 -11.76 -17.21
C ARG A 46 0.45 -10.98 -16.14
N ALA A 47 1.77 -11.15 -16.09
CA ALA A 47 2.59 -10.50 -15.08
C ALA A 47 2.41 -8.98 -15.17
N PRO A 48 1.95 -8.30 -14.09
CA PRO A 48 1.85 -6.86 -14.10
C PRO A 48 3.25 -6.28 -14.23
N LYS A 49 3.35 -5.13 -14.87
CA LYS A 49 4.59 -4.37 -14.85
C LYS A 49 4.88 -4.05 -13.38
N ARG A 50 5.95 -4.65 -12.82
CA ARG A 50 6.32 -4.43 -11.42
C ARG A 50 6.60 -2.94 -11.23
N PRO A 51 5.80 -2.21 -10.44
CA PRO A 51 6.16 -0.84 -10.11
C PRO A 51 7.47 -0.89 -9.35
N THR A 52 8.43 -0.07 -9.74
CA THR A 52 9.72 0.09 -9.03
C THR A 52 9.50 0.45 -7.56
N ASP A 53 8.33 1.01 -7.21
CA ASP A 53 7.95 1.38 -5.84
C ASP A 53 7.62 0.17 -4.95
N VAL A 54 7.48 -1.03 -5.53
CA VAL A 54 7.18 -2.29 -4.82
C VAL A 54 8.45 -3.17 -4.71
N ILE A 55 9.63 -2.61 -5.04
CA ILE A 55 10.94 -3.26 -4.83
C ILE A 55 11.10 -3.54 -3.32
N GLY A 56 11.02 -4.82 -2.95
CA GLY A 56 11.10 -5.27 -1.56
C GLY A 56 9.90 -6.12 -1.09
N VAL A 57 8.78 -6.11 -1.83
CA VAL A 57 7.65 -7.01 -1.54
C VAL A 57 7.78 -8.30 -2.32
N THR A 58 7.52 -9.43 -1.65
CA THR A 58 7.65 -10.74 -2.28
C THR A 58 6.48 -10.99 -3.22
N GLY A 59 6.69 -10.76 -4.52
CA GLY A 59 5.75 -11.14 -5.57
C GLY A 59 5.75 -12.65 -5.79
N LEU A 60 4.57 -13.28 -5.73
CA LEU A 60 4.39 -14.70 -5.99
C LEU A 60 3.50 -14.90 -7.21
N SER A 61 4.00 -15.62 -8.21
CA SER A 61 3.21 -15.95 -9.39
C SER A 61 2.40 -17.22 -9.19
N TYR A 62 1.20 -17.29 -9.75
CA TYR A 62 0.46 -18.52 -9.99
C TYR A 62 0.21 -18.71 -11.50
N ARG A 63 -0.29 -19.86 -11.93
CA ARG A 63 -0.65 -20.09 -13.34
C ARG A 63 -2.07 -20.65 -13.39
N GLN A 64 -2.95 -19.97 -14.11
CA GLN A 64 -4.29 -20.47 -14.37
C GLN A 64 -4.21 -21.69 -15.30
N ARG A 65 -4.93 -22.76 -14.97
CA ARG A 65 -5.13 -23.88 -15.90
C ARG A 65 -6.18 -23.56 -16.94
N ASP A 66 -7.26 -22.90 -16.51
CA ASP A 66 -8.38 -22.50 -17.35
C ASP A 66 -8.44 -20.96 -17.42
N PRO A 67 -8.36 -20.34 -18.61
CA PRO A 67 -8.38 -18.90 -18.75
C PRO A 67 -9.63 -18.27 -18.11
N GLY A 68 -9.43 -17.30 -17.23
CA GLY A 68 -10.53 -16.58 -16.58
C GLY A 68 -11.07 -17.24 -15.30
N SER A 69 -10.54 -18.41 -14.92
CA SER A 69 -10.90 -19.11 -13.70
C SER A 69 -9.66 -19.35 -12.82
N ILE A 70 -9.83 -19.21 -11.51
CA ILE A 70 -8.78 -19.53 -10.53
C ILE A 70 -9.28 -20.72 -9.71
N HIS A 71 -8.55 -21.83 -9.81
CA HIS A 71 -8.83 -23.04 -9.04
C HIS A 71 -7.84 -23.18 -7.89
N ALA A 72 -8.22 -23.92 -6.83
CA ALA A 72 -7.35 -24.15 -5.68
C ALA A 72 -5.98 -24.75 -6.07
N GLY A 73 -5.97 -25.66 -7.07
CA GLY A 73 -4.74 -26.26 -7.59
C GLY A 73 -3.77 -25.25 -8.22
N ASP A 74 -4.28 -24.15 -8.78
CA ASP A 74 -3.48 -23.11 -9.44
C ASP A 74 -2.65 -22.34 -8.41
N LEU A 75 -3.16 -22.25 -7.19
CA LEU A 75 -2.55 -21.53 -6.07
C LEU A 75 -1.75 -22.44 -5.13
N ALA A 76 -1.82 -23.78 -5.29
CA ALA A 76 -1.29 -24.73 -4.33
C ALA A 76 0.20 -24.50 -4.00
N THR A 77 1.04 -24.35 -5.03
CA THR A 77 2.48 -24.06 -4.88
C THR A 77 2.72 -22.73 -4.18
N THR A 78 1.95 -21.69 -4.53
CA THR A 78 2.07 -20.35 -3.95
C THR A 78 1.63 -20.33 -2.49
N ALA A 79 0.52 -20.97 -2.17
CA ALA A 79 0.06 -21.17 -0.79
C ALA A 79 1.10 -21.94 0.04
N GLY A 80 1.74 -22.95 -0.55
CA GLY A 80 2.86 -23.67 0.08
C GLY A 80 4.05 -22.77 0.42
N LYS A 81 4.43 -21.85 -0.48
CA LYS A 81 5.49 -20.86 -0.22
C LYS A 81 5.12 -19.91 0.93
N ILE A 82 3.90 -19.38 0.94
CA ILE A 82 3.40 -18.50 2.01
C ILE A 82 3.40 -19.24 3.35
N LYS A 83 2.88 -20.47 3.38
CA LYS A 83 2.82 -21.31 4.58
C LYS A 83 4.21 -21.58 5.15
N ARG A 84 5.17 -21.93 4.30
CA ARG A 84 6.57 -22.14 4.72
C ARG A 84 7.15 -20.86 5.32
N ARG A 85 6.97 -19.71 4.64
CA ARG A 85 7.48 -18.43 5.12
C ARG A 85 6.85 -17.98 6.44
N ALA A 86 5.55 -18.21 6.61
CA ALA A 86 4.85 -17.96 7.86
C ALA A 86 5.39 -18.82 9.00
N ARG A 87 5.73 -20.10 8.74
CA ARG A 87 6.36 -20.98 9.74
C ARG A 87 7.77 -20.52 10.13
N GLU A 88 8.61 -20.18 9.15
CA GLU A 88 9.97 -19.68 9.38
C GLU A 88 9.98 -18.42 10.25
N LEU A 89 9.03 -17.50 10.02
CA LEU A 89 8.93 -16.23 10.74
C LEU A 89 8.16 -16.34 12.07
N GLY A 90 7.59 -17.51 12.37
CA GLY A 90 6.80 -17.75 13.58
C GLY A 90 5.49 -16.96 13.63
N PRO A 91 4.89 -16.76 14.81
CA PRO A 91 3.68 -15.97 14.98
C PRO A 91 3.91 -14.46 14.80
N VAL A 92 2.88 -13.74 14.37
CA VAL A 92 2.93 -12.27 14.28
C VAL A 92 2.80 -11.71 15.69
N ARG A 93 3.80 -10.98 16.18
CA ARG A 93 3.64 -10.16 17.37
C ARG A 93 2.59 -9.08 17.06
N ARG A 94 1.52 -9.01 17.85
CA ARG A 94 0.59 -7.87 17.74
C ARG A 94 1.35 -6.62 18.21
N PRO A 95 1.51 -5.59 17.36
CA PRO A 95 1.90 -4.26 17.80
C PRO A 95 0.91 -3.84 18.88
N THR A 96 1.44 -3.32 19.97
CA THR A 96 0.68 -2.76 21.08
C THR A 96 0.12 -1.39 20.72
N ALA A 97 0.76 -0.67 19.80
CA ALA A 97 0.32 0.62 19.29
C ALA A 97 -0.62 0.46 18.08
N ARG A 98 -1.53 1.44 17.93
CA ARG A 98 -2.33 1.58 16.71
C ARG A 98 -1.41 1.91 15.54
N PRO A 99 -1.54 1.27 14.37
CA PRO A 99 -0.76 1.63 13.20
C PRO A 99 -1.05 3.08 12.80
N SER A 100 0.00 3.89 12.63
CA SER A 100 -0.07 5.24 12.08
C SER A 100 0.31 5.23 10.61
N VAL A 101 -0.45 5.95 9.77
CA VAL A 101 -0.21 6.05 8.33
C VAL A 101 -0.10 7.51 7.94
N TYR A 102 1.02 7.90 7.35
CA TYR A 102 1.16 9.19 6.70
C TYR A 102 0.39 9.19 5.38
N TRP A 103 -0.59 10.08 5.22
CA TRP A 103 -1.45 10.13 4.03
C TRP A 103 -1.35 11.49 3.34
N CYS A 104 -0.68 11.50 2.19
CA CYS A 104 -0.43 12.69 1.37
C CYS A 104 -1.38 12.82 0.16
N ALA A 105 -2.49 12.07 0.11
CA ALA A 105 -3.39 12.10 -1.05
C ALA A 105 -4.32 13.33 -1.04
N PRO A 106 -5.01 13.62 -2.15
CA PRO A 106 -4.88 14.87 -2.88
C PRO A 106 -5.01 16.14 -2.02
N HIS A 107 -3.97 16.99 -2.08
CA HIS A 107 -3.95 18.32 -1.45
C HIS A 107 -5.11 19.23 -1.89
N ALA A 108 -5.76 18.92 -3.02
CA ALA A 108 -6.89 19.66 -3.57
C ALA A 108 -8.19 19.53 -2.76
N ASN A 109 -8.33 18.52 -1.89
CA ASN A 109 -9.53 18.38 -1.06
C ASN A 109 -9.23 17.86 0.35
N VAL A 110 -8.92 18.81 1.24
CA VAL A 110 -8.63 18.54 2.65
C VAL A 110 -9.78 17.81 3.36
N GLN A 111 -11.04 18.07 2.98
CA GLN A 111 -12.20 17.41 3.60
C GLN A 111 -12.23 15.91 3.31
N ARG A 112 -12.00 15.50 2.05
CA ARG A 112 -11.93 14.08 1.68
C ARG A 112 -10.86 13.31 2.48
N ASN A 113 -9.74 13.96 2.77
CA ASN A 113 -8.69 13.36 3.59
C ASN A 113 -9.12 13.18 5.06
N ARG A 114 -9.88 14.12 5.62
CA ARG A 114 -10.45 14.00 6.97
C ARG A 114 -11.50 12.91 7.05
N ASP A 115 -12.34 12.76 6.02
CA ASP A 115 -13.35 11.70 5.96
C ASP A 115 -12.68 10.31 5.95
N ALA A 116 -11.65 10.14 5.12
CA ALA A 116 -10.83 8.94 5.10
C ALA A 116 -10.15 8.67 6.46
N ALA A 117 -9.57 9.71 7.08
CA ALA A 117 -8.95 9.62 8.40
C ALA A 117 -9.95 9.19 9.48
N THR A 118 -11.19 9.67 9.41
CA THR A 118 -12.27 9.31 10.35
C THR A 118 -12.62 7.83 10.21
N ILE A 119 -12.89 7.38 8.98
CA ILE A 119 -13.25 5.99 8.67
C ILE A 119 -12.14 5.02 9.10
N LEU A 120 -10.87 5.36 8.85
CA LEU A 120 -9.73 4.51 9.17
C LEU A 120 -9.44 4.52 10.68
N SER A 121 -9.65 5.65 11.37
CA SER A 121 -9.53 5.75 12.83
C SER A 121 -10.53 4.85 13.56
N GLN A 122 -11.77 4.76 13.05
CA GLN A 122 -12.78 3.82 13.56
C GLN A 122 -12.35 2.35 13.41
N ARG A 123 -11.48 2.06 12.45
CA ARG A 123 -10.87 0.73 12.24
C ARG A 123 -9.55 0.54 12.98
N GLY A 124 -9.21 1.46 13.88
CA GLY A 124 -8.01 1.38 14.71
C GLY A 124 -6.72 1.79 14.00
N ILE A 125 -6.81 2.47 12.85
CA ILE A 125 -5.67 3.00 12.08
C ILE A 125 -5.63 4.52 12.25
N SER A 126 -4.56 5.04 12.82
CA SER A 126 -4.36 6.49 12.95
C SER A 126 -3.81 7.07 11.65
N LEU A 127 -4.37 8.17 11.16
CA LEU A 127 -3.81 8.88 10.00
C LEU A 127 -3.07 10.14 10.44
N MET A 128 -1.90 10.35 9.86
CA MET A 128 -1.13 11.59 9.95
C MET A 128 -1.34 12.35 8.65
N LEU A 129 -2.03 13.49 8.72
CA LEU A 129 -2.30 14.34 7.58
C LEU A 129 -1.25 15.47 7.52
N PRO A 130 -0.63 15.74 6.35
CA PRO A 130 0.39 16.78 6.20
C PRO A 130 -0.10 18.14 6.70
N HIS A 131 -1.33 18.51 6.33
CA HIS A 131 -1.97 19.75 6.77
C HIS A 131 -2.00 19.89 8.30
N ASP A 132 -2.39 18.84 9.01
CA ASP A 132 -2.51 18.88 10.47
C ASP A 132 -1.13 18.87 11.15
N LEU A 133 -0.16 18.16 10.58
CA LEU A 133 1.23 18.15 11.05
C LEU A 133 1.88 19.53 10.91
N VAL A 134 1.72 20.16 9.75
CA VAL A 134 2.24 21.51 9.47
C VAL A 134 1.60 22.53 10.38
N GLN A 135 0.28 22.50 10.56
CA GLN A 135 -0.42 23.44 11.45
C GLN A 135 0.03 23.32 12.91
N ARG A 136 0.33 22.11 13.37
CA ARG A 136 0.80 21.85 14.75
C ARG A 136 2.28 22.13 14.95
N SER A 137 3.11 22.02 13.91
CA SER A 137 4.57 22.04 14.03
C SER A 137 5.19 23.38 13.60
N LEU A 138 4.50 24.18 12.78
CA LEU A 138 5.00 25.44 12.24
C LEU A 138 4.10 26.62 12.61
N GLY A 139 4.73 27.74 13.00
CA GLY A 139 4.07 29.04 13.14
C GLY A 139 3.60 29.58 11.78
N PRO A 140 2.68 30.57 11.74
CA PRO A 140 2.02 31.02 10.51
C PRO A 140 2.98 31.36 9.37
N GLU A 141 4.04 32.12 9.66
CA GLU A 141 5.01 32.58 8.65
C GLU A 141 5.86 31.43 8.06
N ALA A 142 6.15 30.41 8.86
CA ALA A 142 6.94 29.26 8.43
C ALA A 142 6.14 28.24 7.60
N ARG A 143 4.80 28.38 7.52
CA ARG A 143 3.95 27.48 6.72
C ARG A 143 4.05 27.76 5.22
N ASP A 144 4.46 28.97 4.86
CA ASP A 144 4.66 29.35 3.47
C ASP A 144 6.08 29.02 2.98
N ASP A 145 6.99 28.62 3.88
CA ASP A 145 8.32 28.12 3.52
C ASP A 145 8.26 26.65 3.08
N PRO A 146 8.53 26.34 1.80
CA PRO A 146 8.49 24.98 1.29
C PRO A 146 9.52 24.06 1.96
N ALA A 147 10.66 24.59 2.42
CA ALA A 147 11.69 23.79 3.07
C ALA A 147 11.25 23.34 4.46
N ALA A 148 10.67 24.25 5.24
CA ALA A 148 10.09 23.95 6.56
C ALA A 148 8.94 22.95 6.45
N VAL A 149 7.99 23.16 5.53
CA VAL A 149 6.89 22.22 5.28
C VAL A 149 7.40 20.84 4.88
N ARG A 150 8.37 20.79 3.94
CA ARG A 150 8.98 19.52 3.51
C ARG A 150 9.63 18.79 4.67
N GLN A 151 10.32 19.50 5.56
CA GLN A 151 10.98 18.90 6.72
C GLN A 151 9.96 18.25 7.67
N VAL A 152 8.87 18.95 8.00
CA VAL A 152 7.78 18.40 8.82
C VAL A 152 7.15 17.16 8.20
N CYS A 153 6.93 17.18 6.88
CA CYS A 153 6.40 16.02 6.16
C CYS A 153 7.36 14.82 6.21
N LEU A 154 8.66 15.04 6.00
CA LEU A 154 9.68 13.99 6.09
C LEU A 154 9.77 13.39 7.49
N ASP A 155 9.71 14.23 8.52
CA ASP A 155 9.73 13.77 9.92
C ASP A 155 8.44 13.01 10.27
N GLY A 156 7.30 13.40 9.72
CA GLY A 156 6.04 12.67 9.84
C GLY A 156 6.07 11.28 9.19
N ILE A 157 6.74 11.12 8.05
CA ILE A 157 6.90 9.83 7.35
C ILE A 157 7.78 8.86 8.15
N ARG A 158 8.74 9.38 8.93
CA ARG A 158 9.72 8.57 9.68
C ARG A 158 9.19 8.04 11.03
N ARG A 159 8.02 8.48 11.47
CA ARG A 159 7.40 8.07 12.74
C ARG A 159 6.58 6.79 12.60
#